data_AF-A0A1J5G6X2-F1
#
_entry.id   AF-A0A1J5G6X2-F1
#
_cell.length_a   1.000
_cell.length_b   1.000
_cell.length_c   1.000
_cell.angle_alpha   90.00
_cell.angle_beta   90.00
_cell.angle_gamma   90.00
#
_symmetry.space_group_name_H-M   'P 1'
#
loop_
_entity.id
_entity.type
_entity.pdbx_description
1 polymer ?
#
loop_
_entity_poly.entity_id
_entity_poly.type
_entity_poly.pdbx_seq_one_letter_code
_entity_poly.pdbx_strand_id
1 'polypeptide(L)'
;MVPNENELKSKFGNKTFYWNYDTTFLLIVDKTDTTNYNYLAPLDFLVYSLKTDSVTYKQFLPGGAVGWFGDYTLKIEIQPGNITGDETENDFTFYYDVKRNKKIINTPGE
;
A
#
# COMPACT_ATOMS: atom_id res chain seq x y z
N MET A 1 -11.00 -18.10 9.01
CA MET A 1 -11.33 -17.14 10.09
C MET A 1 -10.52 -15.89 9.82
N VAL A 2 -11.15 -14.71 9.81
CA VAL A 2 -10.46 -13.43 9.64
C VAL A 2 -9.88 -13.03 11.01
N PRO A 3 -8.57 -12.75 11.13
CA PRO A 3 -7.98 -12.34 12.40
C PRO A 3 -8.58 -11.03 12.91
N ASN A 4 -8.76 -10.93 14.23
CA ASN A 4 -9.13 -9.69 14.89
C ASN A 4 -7.90 -8.77 15.09
N GLU A 5 -8.15 -7.52 15.49
CA GLU A 5 -7.09 -6.52 15.62
C GLU A 5 -6.00 -6.91 16.65
N ASN A 6 -6.36 -7.58 17.75
CA ASN A 6 -5.38 -8.02 18.75
C ASN A 6 -4.46 -9.11 18.21
N GLU A 7 -5.00 -10.05 17.42
CA GLU A 7 -4.21 -11.08 16.74
C GLU A 7 -3.26 -10.46 15.71
N LEU A 8 -3.75 -9.48 14.94
CA LEU A 8 -2.92 -8.74 13.98
C LEU A 8 -1.82 -7.95 14.67
N LYS A 9 -2.13 -7.23 15.76
CA LYS A 9 -1.15 -6.50 16.55
C LYS A 9 -0.12 -7.43 17.19
N SER A 10 -0.52 -8.62 17.62
CA SER A 10 0.42 -9.62 18.12
C SER A 10 1.38 -10.13 17.05
N LYS A 11 0.93 -10.25 15.79
CA LYS A 11 1.76 -10.76 14.67
C LYS A 11 2.61 -9.67 14.02
N PHE A 12 2.08 -8.46 13.86
CA PHE A 12 2.67 -7.40 13.05
C PHE A 12 3.00 -6.13 13.85
N GLY A 13 2.70 -6.09 15.15
CA GLY A 13 2.89 -4.90 15.99
C GLY A 13 1.80 -3.84 15.80
N ASN A 14 2.02 -2.67 16.40
CA ASN A 14 1.10 -1.53 16.32
C ASN A 14 1.19 -0.83 14.96
N LYS A 15 0.61 -1.46 13.94
CA LYS A 15 0.50 -0.92 12.57
C LYS A 15 -0.94 -0.60 12.25
N THR A 16 -1.17 0.05 11.11
CA THR A 16 -2.53 0.24 10.58
C THR A 16 -2.86 -0.89 9.60
N PHE A 17 -4.07 -1.42 9.69
CA PHE A 17 -4.51 -2.58 8.94
C PHE A 17 -5.73 -2.24 8.09
N TYR A 18 -5.69 -2.60 6.80
CA TYR A 18 -6.80 -2.40 5.86
C TYR A 18 -7.08 -3.70 5.11
N TRP A 19 -8.24 -4.27 5.36
CA TRP A 19 -8.72 -5.42 4.59
C TRP A 19 -9.09 -4.99 3.17
N ASN A 20 -8.79 -5.86 2.20
CA ASN A 20 -9.39 -5.74 0.89
C ASN A 20 -10.88 -6.17 0.95
N TYR A 21 -11.61 -5.99 -0.15
CA TYR A 21 -13.07 -6.18 -0.19
C TYR A 21 -13.53 -7.57 0.30
N ASP A 22 -12.87 -8.64 -0.13
CA ASP A 22 -13.25 -10.02 0.23
C ASP A 22 -12.51 -10.57 1.46
N THR A 23 -11.76 -9.71 2.17
CA THR A 23 -10.96 -10.07 3.36
C THR A 23 -9.94 -11.19 3.14
N THR A 24 -9.43 -11.38 1.92
CA THR A 24 -8.38 -12.38 1.63
C THR A 24 -6.97 -11.81 1.69
N PHE A 25 -6.84 -10.49 1.56
CA PHE A 25 -5.59 -9.75 1.66
C PHE A 25 -5.69 -8.65 2.71
N LEU A 26 -4.56 -8.42 3.39
CA LEU A 26 -4.40 -7.37 4.38
C LEU A 26 -3.30 -6.42 3.92
N LEU A 27 -3.65 -5.16 3.70
CA LEU A 27 -2.67 -4.08 3.59
C LEU A 27 -2.27 -3.65 5.00
N ILE A 28 -0.96 -3.69 5.27
CA ILE A 28 -0.38 -3.28 6.54
C ILE A 28 0.49 -2.07 6.29
N VAL A 29 0.18 -0.96 6.95
CA VAL A 29 0.89 0.31 6.80
C VAL A 29 1.59 0.67 8.11
N ASP A 30 2.89 0.89 7.99
CA ASP A 30 3.77 1.38 9.04
C ASP A 30 4.19 2.81 8.71
N LYS A 31 3.45 3.77 9.25
CA LYS A 31 3.78 5.18 9.07
C LYS A 31 4.87 5.55 10.05
N THR A 32 5.95 6.17 9.56
CA THR A 32 6.85 6.89 10.45
C THR A 32 6.17 8.17 10.90
N ASP A 33 6.17 8.42 12.21
CA ASP A 33 5.52 9.59 12.80
C ASP A 33 6.20 10.87 12.28
N THR A 34 5.53 11.66 11.45
CA THR A 34 6.07 12.95 10.99
C THR A 34 5.15 14.07 11.41
N THR A 35 5.63 14.83 12.38
CA THR A 35 5.07 16.06 12.95
C THR A 35 4.99 17.25 11.95
N ASN A 36 5.09 17.00 10.64
CA ASN A 36 5.07 18.04 9.60
C ASN A 36 3.83 17.90 8.70
N TYR A 37 2.87 18.83 8.86
CA TYR A 37 1.57 18.84 8.21
C TYR A 37 1.58 19.05 6.68
N ASN A 38 2.73 19.36 6.07
CA ASN A 38 2.81 19.78 4.68
C ASN A 38 3.38 18.71 3.71
N TYR A 39 3.80 17.56 4.23
CA TYR A 39 4.32 16.45 3.41
C TYR A 39 3.71 15.13 3.86
N LEU A 40 3.35 14.27 2.91
CA LEU A 40 3.00 12.88 3.20
C LEU A 40 4.25 12.19 3.76
N ALA A 41 4.12 11.70 4.98
CA ALA A 41 5.19 11.02 5.71
C ALA A 41 5.80 9.86 4.91
N PRO A 42 7.09 9.55 5.09
CA PRO A 42 7.62 8.26 4.68
C PRO A 42 6.84 7.13 5.35
N LEU A 43 6.57 6.07 4.61
CA LEU A 43 5.89 4.89 5.13
C LEU A 43 6.47 3.62 4.53
N ASP A 44 6.47 2.57 5.34
CA ASP A 44 6.61 1.20 4.86
C ASP A 44 5.21 0.59 4.75
N PHE A 45 4.97 -0.17 3.69
CA PHE A 45 3.76 -0.99 3.62
C PHE A 45 4.04 -2.37 3.05
N LEU A 46 3.17 -3.31 3.40
CA LEU A 46 3.17 -4.65 2.84
C LEU A 46 1.75 -5.16 2.65
N VAL A 47 1.61 -6.13 1.75
CA VAL A 47 0.38 -6.88 1.53
C VAL A 47 0.60 -8.31 1.98
N TYR A 48 -0.28 -8.77 2.85
CA TYR A 48 -0.29 -10.10 3.40
C TYR A 48 -1.47 -10.91 2.87
N SER A 49 -1.20 -12.12 2.39
CA SER A 49 -2.22 -13.07 1.94
C SER A 49 -2.57 -14.04 3.06
N LEU A 50 -3.84 -14.05 3.48
CA LEU A 50 -4.33 -15.02 4.47
C LEU A 50 -4.34 -16.44 3.92
N LYS A 51 -4.53 -16.61 2.61
CA LYS A 51 -4.61 -17.93 1.98
C LYS A 51 -3.26 -18.66 2.02
N THR A 52 -2.18 -17.93 1.84
CA THR A 52 -0.81 -18.49 1.77
C THR A 52 -0.01 -18.23 3.05
N ASP A 53 -0.60 -17.55 4.02
CA ASP A 53 0.05 -17.07 5.25
C ASP A 53 1.38 -16.33 4.98
N SER A 54 1.47 -15.56 3.88
CA SER A 54 2.72 -14.96 3.42
C SER A 54 2.57 -13.51 2.94
N VAL A 55 3.67 -12.76 3.00
CA VAL A 55 3.77 -11.42 2.38
C VAL A 55 3.89 -11.59 0.87
N THR A 56 2.97 -10.99 0.11
CA THR A 56 2.95 -11.06 -1.36
C THR A 56 3.54 -9.82 -2.02
N TYR A 57 3.58 -8.70 -1.29
CA TYR A 57 4.16 -7.46 -1.76
C TYR A 57 4.65 -6.62 -0.59
N LYS A 58 5.74 -5.87 -0.77
CA LYS A 58 6.27 -4.92 0.21
C LYS A 58 6.96 -3.79 -0.52
N GLN A 59 6.78 -2.57 -0.05
CA GLN A 59 7.48 -1.41 -0.57
C GLN A 59 7.63 -0.33 0.51
N PHE A 60 8.71 0.43 0.40
CA PHE A 60 8.93 1.67 1.14
C PHE A 60 8.59 2.85 0.22
N LEU A 61 7.86 3.84 0.75
CA LEU A 61 7.59 5.12 0.11
C LEU A 61 8.31 6.23 0.89
N PRO A 62 9.20 7.02 0.25
CA PRO A 62 9.86 8.15 0.91
C PRO A 62 8.88 9.29 1.26
N GLY A 63 7.72 9.31 0.63
CA GLY A 63 6.58 10.16 0.95
C GLY A 63 5.42 9.78 0.05
N GLY A 64 4.22 9.59 0.61
CA GLY A 64 3.10 9.11 -0.19
C GLY A 64 1.94 8.52 0.59
N ALA A 65 1.06 7.87 -0.15
CA ALA A 65 -0.10 7.14 0.37
C ALA A 65 -0.28 5.82 -0.38
N VAL A 66 -0.91 4.86 0.29
CA VAL A 66 -1.30 3.59 -0.29
C VAL A 66 -2.66 3.19 0.26
N GLY A 67 -3.51 2.65 -0.62
CA GLY A 67 -4.82 2.16 -0.24
C GLY A 67 -5.41 1.20 -1.27
N TRP A 68 -6.46 0.49 -0.88
CA TRP A 68 -7.22 -0.36 -1.80
C TRP A 68 -8.01 0.51 -2.79
N PHE A 69 -7.94 0.14 -4.07
CA PHE A 69 -8.70 0.69 -5.19
C PHE A 69 -9.38 -0.47 -5.91
N GLY A 70 -10.57 -0.86 -5.44
CA GLY A 70 -11.22 -2.10 -5.87
C GLY A 70 -10.74 -3.33 -5.09
N ASP A 71 -11.13 -4.52 -5.54
CA ASP A 71 -11.05 -5.74 -4.74
C ASP A 71 -9.63 -6.25 -4.49
N TYR A 72 -8.74 -6.11 -5.48
CA TYR A 72 -7.39 -6.67 -5.48
C TYR A 72 -6.36 -5.71 -6.07
N THR A 73 -6.66 -4.43 -6.09
CA THR A 73 -5.77 -3.43 -6.65
C THR A 73 -5.44 -2.41 -5.58
N LEU A 74 -4.16 -2.11 -5.43
CA LEU A 74 -3.70 -0.97 -4.64
C LEU A 74 -3.59 0.25 -5.55
N LYS A 75 -4.00 1.41 -5.05
CA LYS A 75 -3.53 2.71 -5.55
C LYS A 75 -2.36 3.13 -4.69
N ILE A 76 -1.22 3.42 -5.31
CA ILE A 76 -0.01 3.88 -4.66
C ILE A 76 0.31 5.27 -5.21
N GLU A 77 0.35 6.24 -4.32
CA GLU A 77 0.63 7.64 -4.60
C GLU A 77 1.95 8.00 -3.95
N ILE A 78 2.90 8.47 -4.73
CA ILE A 78 4.22 8.93 -4.31
C ILE A 78 4.19 10.44 -4.40
N GLN A 79 4.54 11.11 -3.30
CA GLN A 79 4.74 12.55 -3.35
C GLN A 79 6.08 12.83 -4.06
N PRO A 80 6.08 13.61 -5.16
CA PRO A 80 7.31 14.02 -5.81
C PRO A 80 8.22 14.78 -4.83
N GLY A 81 9.52 14.52 -4.92
CA GLY A 81 10.54 15.41 -4.36
C GLY A 81 10.83 16.57 -5.31
N ASN A 82 12.12 16.83 -5.56
CA ASN A 82 12.53 17.76 -6.62
C ASN A 82 12.35 17.10 -7.99
N ILE A 83 11.40 17.60 -8.78
CA ILE A 83 11.13 17.09 -10.13
C ILE A 83 12.21 17.57 -11.10
N THR A 84 12.97 16.64 -11.71
CA THR A 84 14.05 16.99 -12.66
C THR A 84 13.61 17.06 -14.13
N GLY A 85 12.30 17.08 -14.40
CA GLY A 85 11.74 17.35 -15.73
C GLY A 85 11.51 16.13 -16.63
N ASP A 86 12.09 14.97 -16.29
CA ASP A 86 11.90 13.71 -17.03
C ASP A 86 10.79 12.81 -16.45
N GLU A 87 10.14 13.22 -15.36
CA GLU A 87 9.15 12.42 -14.63
C GLU A 87 7.73 12.65 -15.18
N THR A 88 6.96 11.57 -15.32
CA THR A 88 5.58 11.53 -15.79
C THR A 88 4.60 11.28 -14.65
N GLU A 89 3.31 11.54 -14.84
CA GLU A 89 2.27 11.31 -13.81
C GLU A 89 2.24 9.84 -13.30
N ASN A 90 2.58 8.87 -14.16
CA ASN A 90 2.70 7.45 -13.83
C ASN A 90 3.89 7.11 -12.89
N ASP A 91 4.80 8.06 -12.70
CA ASP A 91 5.90 7.95 -11.74
C ASP A 91 5.44 8.34 -10.33
N PHE A 92 4.33 9.07 -10.21
CA PHE A 92 3.77 9.54 -8.95
C PHE A 92 2.49 8.84 -8.54
N THR A 93 1.72 8.28 -9.47
CA THR A 93 0.58 7.43 -9.14
C THR A 93 0.61 6.17 -9.98
N PHE A 94 0.49 5.02 -9.34
CA PHE A 94 0.31 3.77 -10.05
C PHE A 94 -0.59 2.79 -9.32
N TYR A 95 -1.10 1.82 -10.09
CA TYR A 95 -1.95 0.76 -9.58
C TYR A 95 -1.19 -0.56 -9.56
N TYR A 96 -1.44 -1.39 -8.55
CA TYR A 96 -0.80 -2.68 -8.42
C TYR A 96 -1.83 -3.78 -8.14
N ASP A 97 -1.90 -4.78 -9.02
CA ASP A 97 -2.76 -5.95 -8.89
C ASP A 97 -2.06 -7.00 -8.02
N VAL A 98 -2.53 -7.18 -6.78
CA VAL A 98 -1.96 -8.14 -5.82
C VAL A 98 -2.22 -9.59 -6.20
N LYS A 99 -3.31 -9.89 -6.91
CA LYS A 99 -3.58 -11.26 -7.36
C LYS A 99 -2.60 -11.69 -8.44
N ARG A 100 -2.28 -10.78 -9.35
CA ARG A 100 -1.38 -11.04 -10.48
C ARG A 100 0.08 -10.71 -10.17
N ASN A 101 0.37 -10.06 -9.04
CA ASN A 101 1.69 -9.53 -8.68
C ASN A 101 2.27 -8.64 -9.79
N LYS A 102 1.48 -7.65 -10.25
CA LYS A 102 1.85 -6.80 -11.39
C LYS A 102 1.44 -5.34 -11.19
N LYS A 103 2.36 -4.42 -11.54
CA LYS A 103 2.04 -3.01 -11.77
C LYS A 103 1.12 -2.91 -13.00
N ILE A 104 0.04 -2.15 -12.88
CA ILE A 104 -0.88 -1.86 -13.98
C ILE A 104 -0.38 -0.57 -14.64
N ILE A 105 -0.08 -0.66 -15.93
CA ILE A 105 0.57 0.42 -16.70
C ILE A 105 -0.48 1.38 -17.30
N ASN A 106 -1.74 0.95 -17.36
CA ASN A 106 -2.89 1.76 -17.79
C ASN A 106 -3.92 1.81 -16.65
N THR A 107 -4.54 2.97 -16.42
CA THR A 107 -5.59 3.11 -15.40
C THR A 107 -6.71 2.10 -15.67
N PRO A 108 -7.13 1.27 -14.69
CA PRO A 108 -8.25 0.35 -14.89
C PRO A 108 -9.54 1.16 -15.08
N GLY A 109 -10.07 1.25 -16.30
CA GLY A 109 -11.35 1.91 -16.59
C GLY A 109 -11.44 2.80 -17.83
N GLU A 110 -10.42 2.85 -18.69
CA GLU A 110 -10.58 3.36 -20.08
C GLU A 110 -10.95 2.25 -21.07
#